data_AF-A0A0F9SKC3-F1
#
_entry.id   AF-A0A0F9SKC3-F1
#
_cell.length_a   1.000
_cell.length_b   1.000
_cell.length_c   1.000
_cell.angle_alpha   90.00
_cell.angle_beta   90.00
_cell.angle_gamma   90.00
#
_symmetry.space_group_name_H-M   'P 1'
#
loop_
_entity.id
_entity.type
_entity.pdbx_description
1 polymer ?
#
loop_
_entity_poly.entity_id
_entity_poly.type
_entity_poly.pdbx_seq_one_letter_code
_entity_poly.pdbx_strand_id
1 'polypeptide(L)'
;MDNTIFTPIAPSKFIVRNRVQKAVMLFGQKVEPGGSYDLMTIPYISESDIQHSLLKGTLRNKLSIGEIRVTESNINLVQYSPEFTTFLQSVGITSGISSDGATGVANLSALSQINNTAISNGTAISVVTVLDIYILDNTSTDTIDGIIIVATKSGTGRWMRSGTSNSKWAERETWYIDSVNGNDENVGDTNSTALATFAEVDRRIGPRIIKVFVTINILNDVAESFCGFQGAFPQIVMIMGTQTTIATGTITSITQWDHDPSDGYVASGLITDTALSGDWSVAGLGGTSLLEKKIVITDGASEGAYAYLIADTGNPKEAHVSPWISDGGYSEETPVQDSAYKVVTLPRFTNRFRVSSHNQYVGFKDLQFESTIFSQESFDCWGNCAVLGCVFVGSYANIDPALCQAGSVAYFYNCLFLGGIDLWNTACYLYSGAFKGVSINHVSNSFLEFQAATVFYNTERSVKIPIRDGSHVAVNGGSIGVVVIGSNTDGSVLEIRDNSSVFTNGTVYSIGGSAGAGVWVSALGSLGWNPVDADADTKFSFASATDFNIGETSKTIAEMSTTGFFNTANGARVVRFASLHSSLTKMKFADEYQ
;
A
#
# COMPACT_ATOMS: atom_id res chain seq x y z
N MET A 1 43.96 -9.18 35.64
CA MET A 1 42.83 -9.68 36.46
C MET A 1 42.45 -8.53 37.37
N ASP A 2 41.55 -7.67 36.91
CA ASP A 2 41.05 -6.55 37.71
C ASP A 2 40.03 -7.09 38.71
N ASN A 3 40.36 -6.93 40.00
CA ASN A 3 39.44 -7.14 41.10
C ASN A 3 38.35 -6.08 41.00
N THR A 4 37.20 -6.44 40.44
CA THR A 4 35.95 -5.72 40.65
C THR A 4 35.61 -5.81 42.14
N ILE A 5 36.04 -4.80 42.89
CA ILE A 5 35.56 -4.53 44.23
C ILE A 5 34.06 -4.26 44.07
N PHE A 6 33.23 -5.26 44.38
CA PHE A 6 31.80 -5.06 44.58
C PHE A 6 31.67 -3.96 45.63
N THR A 7 31.25 -2.77 45.21
CA THR A 7 30.80 -1.75 46.15
C THR A 7 29.70 -2.41 46.98
N PRO A 8 29.80 -2.44 48.32
CA PRO A 8 28.79 -3.07 49.14
C PRO A 8 27.42 -2.51 48.74
N ILE A 9 26.54 -3.38 48.24
CA ILE A 9 25.15 -3.01 48.00
C ILE A 9 24.65 -2.44 49.32
N ALA A 10 24.19 -1.19 49.30
CA ALA A 10 23.66 -0.55 50.50
C ALA A 10 22.60 -1.50 51.09
N PRO A 11 22.67 -1.83 52.39
CA PRO A 11 21.76 -2.80 52.98
C PRO A 11 20.31 -2.39 52.70
N SER A 12 19.47 -3.36 52.36
CA SER A 12 18.04 -3.14 52.16
C SER A 12 17.42 -2.56 53.43
N LYS A 13 16.52 -1.59 53.28
CA LYS A 13 15.84 -0.83 54.33
C LYS A 13 14.34 -0.82 54.08
N PHE A 14 13.59 -0.99 55.15
CA PHE A 14 12.15 -0.79 55.16
C PHE A 14 11.73 -0.16 56.49
N ILE A 15 11.80 1.17 56.54
CA ILE A 15 11.60 1.94 57.76
C ILE A 15 10.13 2.36 57.87
N VAL A 16 9.51 1.91 58.95
CA VAL A 16 8.12 2.24 59.30
C VAL A 16 8.07 3.13 60.52
N ARG A 17 7.12 4.06 60.55
CA ARG A 17 6.83 4.93 61.69
C ARG A 17 5.45 4.65 62.26
N ASN A 18 5.37 4.46 63.57
CA ASN A 18 4.10 4.31 64.29
C ASN A 18 3.39 5.67 64.40
N ARG A 19 2.12 5.74 63.98
CA ARG A 19 1.30 6.95 63.98
C ARG A 19 0.25 7.01 65.09
N VAL A 20 0.13 5.98 65.93
CA VAL A 20 -0.88 5.91 66.99
C VAL A 20 -0.25 5.99 68.39
N GLN A 21 -1.07 6.32 69.39
CA GLN A 21 -0.64 6.51 70.79
C GLN A 21 -0.37 5.20 71.55
N LYS A 22 -0.49 4.04 70.89
CA LYS A 22 -0.18 2.71 71.43
C LYS A 22 0.99 2.10 70.67
N ALA A 23 1.75 1.22 71.30
CA ALA A 23 2.78 0.47 70.60
C ALA A 23 2.17 -0.45 69.54
N VAL A 24 2.84 -0.58 68.40
CA VAL A 24 2.42 -1.49 67.30
C VAL A 24 3.44 -2.62 67.20
N MET A 25 2.95 -3.86 67.14
CA MET A 25 3.77 -5.06 66.96
C MET A 25 3.91 -5.38 65.47
N LEU A 26 5.13 -5.41 64.96
CA LEU A 26 5.45 -5.74 63.57
C LEU A 26 6.53 -6.82 63.55
N PHE A 27 6.23 -7.99 62.99
CA PHE A 27 7.13 -9.15 62.98
C PHE A 27 7.72 -9.50 64.38
N GLY A 28 6.90 -9.38 65.43
CA GLY A 28 7.34 -9.62 66.81
C GLY A 28 8.13 -8.48 67.45
N GLN A 29 8.49 -7.43 66.70
CA GLN A 29 9.16 -6.24 67.21
C GLN A 29 8.15 -5.17 67.63
N LYS A 30 8.37 -4.58 68.81
CA LYS A 30 7.56 -3.48 69.35
C LYS A 30 8.05 -2.14 68.80
N VAL A 31 7.18 -1.38 68.12
CA VAL A 31 7.44 -0.01 67.68
C VAL A 31 6.64 0.95 68.56
N GLU A 32 7.34 1.71 69.41
CA GLU A 32 6.71 2.63 70.37
C GLU A 32 5.94 3.78 69.67
N PRO A 33 4.95 4.40 70.34
CA PRO A 33 4.20 5.53 69.80
C PRO A 33 5.10 6.62 69.23
N GLY A 34 4.88 6.99 67.96
CA GLY A 34 5.67 8.02 67.26
C GLY A 34 7.08 7.58 66.81
N GLY A 35 7.56 6.41 67.25
CA GLY A 35 8.86 5.84 66.92
C GLY A 35 8.93 5.29 65.49
N SER A 36 10.16 5.21 64.96
CA SER A 36 10.47 4.55 63.68
C SER A 36 11.33 3.32 63.90
N TYR A 37 11.15 2.29 63.07
CA TYR A 37 11.94 1.06 63.13
C TYR A 37 12.20 0.53 61.71
N ASP A 38 13.42 0.07 61.44
CA ASP A 38 13.77 -0.59 60.19
C ASP A 38 13.51 -2.08 60.29
N LEU A 39 12.48 -2.57 59.59
CA LEU A 39 12.06 -3.96 59.68
C LEU A 39 13.09 -4.93 59.11
N MET A 40 14.00 -4.46 58.24
CA MET A 40 15.08 -5.27 57.68
C MET A 40 16.19 -5.57 58.71
N THR A 41 16.17 -4.92 59.88
CA THR A 41 17.11 -5.21 60.98
C THR A 41 16.64 -6.34 61.90
N ILE A 42 15.41 -6.83 61.73
CA ILE A 42 14.87 -7.93 62.53
C ILE A 42 15.51 -9.24 62.04
N PRO A 43 16.11 -10.06 62.94
CA PRO A 43 16.69 -11.33 62.55
C PRO A 43 15.71 -12.22 61.79
N TYR A 44 16.17 -12.82 60.69
CA TYR A 44 15.40 -13.73 59.82
C TYR A 44 14.27 -13.08 59.02
N ILE A 45 14.09 -11.76 59.06
CA ILE A 45 13.17 -11.06 58.17
C ILE A 45 13.91 -10.71 56.88
N SER A 46 13.47 -11.31 55.78
CA SER A 46 13.95 -11.05 54.43
C SER A 46 13.04 -10.06 53.69
N GLU A 47 13.50 -9.57 52.54
CA GLU A 47 12.71 -8.73 51.65
C GLU A 47 11.42 -9.46 51.20
N SER A 48 11.50 -10.78 50.99
CA SER A 48 10.35 -11.60 50.61
C SER A 48 9.27 -11.61 51.71
N ASP A 49 9.66 -11.60 52.98
CA ASP A 49 8.71 -11.54 54.11
C ASP A 49 7.99 -10.20 54.17
N ILE A 50 8.71 -9.10 53.91
CA ILE A 50 8.12 -7.76 53.79
C ILE A 50 7.13 -7.72 52.62
N GLN A 51 7.54 -8.22 51.45
CA GLN A 51 6.71 -8.30 50.25
C GLN A 51 5.42 -9.09 50.52
N HIS A 52 5.52 -10.27 51.12
CA HIS A 52 4.36 -11.11 51.45
C HIS A 52 3.42 -10.47 52.46
N SER A 53 3.98 -9.78 53.46
CA SER A 53 3.22 -9.07 54.48
C SER A 53 2.52 -7.82 53.94
N LEU A 54 3.12 -7.15 52.94
CA LEU A 54 2.48 -6.06 52.20
C LEU A 54 1.35 -6.58 51.31
N LEU A 55 1.47 -7.78 50.72
CA LEU A 55 0.43 -8.38 49.88
C LEU A 55 -0.82 -8.78 50.66
N LYS A 56 -0.64 -9.49 51.78
CA LYS A 56 -1.76 -10.12 52.50
C LYS A 56 -1.56 -10.25 54.01
N GLY A 57 -0.55 -9.61 54.58
CA GLY A 57 -0.20 -9.77 55.99
C GLY A 57 -0.45 -8.54 56.85
N THR A 58 0.22 -8.53 58.00
CA THR A 58 0.06 -7.50 59.03
C THR A 58 0.44 -6.12 58.53
N LEU A 59 1.48 -5.99 57.70
CA LEU A 59 1.89 -4.68 57.18
C LEU A 59 0.80 -4.03 56.35
N ARG A 60 0.16 -4.78 55.43
CA ARG A 60 -0.96 -4.27 54.62
C ARG A 60 -2.06 -3.69 55.48
N ASN A 61 -2.52 -4.46 56.47
CA ASN A 61 -3.64 -4.06 57.33
C ASN A 61 -3.28 -2.81 58.14
N LYS A 62 -2.08 -2.78 58.73
CA LYS A 62 -1.61 -1.66 59.56
C LYS A 62 -1.40 -0.37 58.77
N LEU A 63 -0.91 -0.47 57.53
CA LEU A 63 -0.77 0.66 56.61
C LEU A 63 -2.15 1.15 56.13
N SER A 64 -3.07 0.24 55.79
CA SER A 64 -4.41 0.57 55.27
C SER A 64 -5.26 1.33 56.29
N ILE A 65 -5.16 1.00 57.57
CA ILE A 65 -5.87 1.71 58.66
C ILE A 65 -5.09 2.92 59.21
N GLY A 66 -3.91 3.20 58.66
CA GLY A 66 -3.07 4.33 59.07
C GLY A 66 -2.41 4.19 60.45
N GLU A 67 -2.32 2.98 61.02
CA GLU A 67 -1.61 2.75 62.30
C GLU A 67 -0.09 2.97 62.15
N ILE A 68 0.45 2.67 60.98
CA ILE A 68 1.85 2.89 60.62
C ILE A 68 1.95 3.60 59.26
N ARG A 69 3.10 4.21 58.97
CA ARG A 69 3.44 4.79 57.66
C ARG A 69 4.88 4.42 57.30
N VAL A 70 5.15 4.11 56.03
CA VAL A 70 6.52 3.91 55.55
C VAL A 70 7.19 5.28 55.37
N THR A 71 8.36 5.47 55.98
CA THR A 71 9.13 6.72 55.90
C THR A 71 10.32 6.63 54.96
N GLU A 72 10.91 5.44 54.80
CA GLU A 72 12.03 5.18 53.87
C GLU A 72 11.97 3.72 53.44
N SER A 73 12.21 3.46 52.15
CA SER A 73 12.33 2.11 51.63
C SER A 73 13.18 2.07 50.35
N ASN A 74 14.03 1.05 50.21
CA ASN A 74 14.77 0.75 48.99
C ASN A 74 14.59 -0.72 48.55
N ILE A 75 13.59 -1.43 49.08
CA ILE A 75 13.28 -2.80 48.66
C ILE A 75 12.63 -2.77 47.27
N ASN A 76 12.87 -3.80 46.47
CA ASN A 76 12.33 -3.94 45.14
C ASN A 76 10.87 -4.42 45.21
N LEU A 77 9.94 -3.59 44.73
CA LEU A 77 8.50 -3.85 44.72
C LEU A 77 7.94 -3.90 43.28
N VAL A 78 8.79 -4.14 42.28
CA VAL A 78 8.47 -4.08 40.83
C VAL A 78 7.51 -5.19 40.35
N GLN A 79 7.13 -6.15 41.20
CA GLN A 79 6.37 -7.34 40.79
C GLN A 79 4.85 -7.27 41.03
N TYR A 80 4.29 -6.10 41.34
CA TYR A 80 2.90 -6.00 41.79
C TYR A 80 1.91 -5.50 40.75
N SER A 81 0.63 -5.86 40.93
CA SER A 81 -0.47 -5.43 40.06
C SER A 81 -0.74 -3.91 40.18
N PRO A 82 -1.39 -3.28 39.19
CA PRO A 82 -1.69 -1.85 39.19
C PRO A 82 -2.48 -1.38 40.43
N GLU A 83 -3.44 -2.18 40.92
CA GLU A 83 -4.22 -1.88 42.12
C GLU A 83 -3.32 -1.86 43.36
N PHE A 84 -2.35 -2.76 43.42
CA PHE A 84 -1.42 -2.84 44.52
C PHE A 84 -0.40 -1.70 44.48
N THR A 85 0.05 -1.30 43.30
CA THR A 85 0.91 -0.10 43.17
C THR A 85 0.18 1.16 43.64
N THR A 86 -1.09 1.32 43.28
CA THR A 86 -1.93 2.42 43.77
C THR A 86 -2.02 2.41 45.31
N PHE A 87 -2.17 1.22 45.90
CA PHE A 87 -2.12 1.06 47.35
C PHE A 87 -0.76 1.49 47.93
N LEU A 88 0.36 1.01 47.39
CA LEU A 88 1.70 1.34 47.87
C LEU A 88 1.99 2.86 47.79
N GLN A 89 1.56 3.51 46.70
CA GLN A 89 1.62 4.96 46.54
C GLN A 89 0.78 5.68 47.61
N SER A 90 -0.44 5.21 47.87
CA SER A 90 -1.34 5.81 48.87
C SER A 90 -0.79 5.76 50.30
N VAL A 91 0.06 4.77 50.61
CA VAL A 91 0.68 4.60 51.94
C VAL A 91 2.07 5.23 52.04
N GLY A 92 2.49 5.97 51.00
CA GLY A 92 3.71 6.78 50.98
C GLY A 92 4.97 6.06 50.52
N ILE A 93 4.84 4.89 49.90
CA ILE A 93 5.97 4.20 49.25
C ILE A 93 6.07 4.75 47.83
N THR A 94 7.08 5.57 47.56
CA THR A 94 7.30 6.21 46.24
C THR A 94 8.55 5.72 45.51
N SER A 95 9.42 4.98 46.21
CA SER A 95 10.65 4.41 45.66
C SER A 95 10.52 2.89 45.59
N GLY A 96 11.01 2.28 44.50
CA GLY A 96 10.96 0.83 44.29
C GLY A 96 9.62 0.29 43.77
N ILE A 97 8.64 1.16 43.52
CA ILE A 97 7.33 0.84 42.95
C ILE A 97 7.28 1.25 41.47
N SER A 98 7.55 0.34 40.53
CA SER A 98 7.06 0.54 39.16
C SER A 98 5.65 -0.03 39.10
N SER A 99 4.70 0.74 38.55
CA SER A 99 3.30 0.34 38.46
C SER A 99 3.00 -0.79 37.49
N ASP A 100 4.02 -1.25 36.78
CA ASP A 100 4.01 -2.46 35.98
C ASP A 100 5.40 -3.10 36.07
N GLY A 101 5.45 -4.43 36.04
CA GLY A 101 6.66 -5.22 35.90
C GLY A 101 7.36 -5.07 34.53
N ALA A 102 7.49 -3.84 34.04
CA ALA A 102 8.40 -3.47 32.97
C ALA A 102 9.24 -2.29 33.48
N THR A 103 10.56 -2.46 33.50
CA THR A 103 11.52 -1.35 33.37
C THR A 103 11.23 -0.63 32.06
N GLY A 104 10.23 0.25 32.07
CA GLY A 104 9.76 0.96 30.89
C GLY A 104 9.65 2.45 31.12
N VAL A 105 9.75 3.21 30.04
CA VAL A 105 9.55 4.66 30.02
C VAL A 105 8.30 5.00 29.22
N ALA A 106 7.68 6.13 29.56
CA ALA A 106 6.42 6.54 28.94
C ALA A 106 6.57 6.74 27.42
N ASN A 107 7.68 7.31 26.96
CA ASN A 107 7.92 7.69 25.58
C ASN A 107 9.43 7.75 25.26
N LEU A 108 9.77 7.94 23.99
CA LEU A 108 11.13 8.03 23.47
C LEU A 108 11.86 9.26 23.99
N SER A 109 11.13 10.35 24.27
CA SER A 109 11.68 11.51 24.96
C SER A 109 12.19 11.12 26.35
N ALA A 110 11.41 10.40 27.16
CA ALA A 110 11.84 9.91 28.47
C ALA A 110 12.98 8.89 28.37
N LEU A 111 12.99 8.03 27.34
CA LEU A 111 14.11 7.12 27.06
C LEU A 111 15.42 7.90 26.86
N SER A 112 15.36 8.97 26.08
CA SER A 112 16.52 9.81 25.77
C SER A 112 17.13 10.50 26.99
N GLN A 113 16.35 10.65 28.07
CA GLN A 113 16.79 11.28 29.31
C GLN A 113 17.44 10.30 30.31
N ILE A 114 17.52 9.01 29.98
CA ILE A 114 18.19 8.02 30.83
C ILE A 114 19.71 8.20 30.74
N ASN A 115 20.34 8.37 31.90
CA ASN A 115 21.80 8.39 32.01
C ASN A 115 22.36 6.96 31.94
N ASN A 116 23.07 6.65 30.87
CA ASN A 116 23.63 5.33 30.60
C ASN A 116 25.00 5.08 31.27
N THR A 117 25.62 6.06 31.95
CA THR A 117 26.97 5.87 32.56
C THR A 117 27.03 4.78 33.62
N ALA A 118 25.89 4.46 34.25
CA ALA A 118 25.76 3.42 35.26
C ALA A 118 24.99 2.19 34.78
N ILE A 119 24.61 2.15 33.48
CA ILE A 119 23.79 1.09 32.90
C ILE A 119 24.69 0.19 32.06
N SER A 120 24.67 -1.10 32.36
CA SER A 120 25.43 -2.09 31.61
C SER A 120 24.98 -2.17 30.15
N ASN A 121 25.94 -2.38 29.25
CA ASN A 121 25.67 -2.67 27.84
C ASN A 121 24.69 -3.85 27.71
N GLY A 122 23.75 -3.78 26.77
CA GLY A 122 22.70 -4.79 26.56
C GLY A 122 21.47 -4.67 27.45
N THR A 123 21.40 -3.65 28.33
CA THR A 123 20.20 -3.42 29.16
C THR A 123 18.99 -3.12 28.29
N ALA A 124 17.87 -3.79 28.55
CA ALA A 124 16.61 -3.64 27.81
C ALA A 124 15.60 -2.78 28.59
N ILE A 125 14.98 -1.81 27.90
CA ILE A 125 13.94 -0.93 28.45
C ILE A 125 12.75 -0.89 27.49
N SER A 126 11.54 -1.07 28.00
CA SER A 126 10.33 -0.95 27.18
C SER A 126 9.90 0.52 27.01
N VAL A 127 9.35 0.87 25.86
CA VAL A 127 8.77 2.20 25.63
C VAL A 127 7.27 2.04 25.38
N VAL A 128 6.45 2.66 26.22
CA VAL A 128 4.99 2.42 26.27
C VAL A 128 4.27 2.88 25.00
N THR A 129 4.62 4.05 24.46
CA THR A 129 3.99 4.60 23.24
C THR A 129 4.12 3.70 22.01
N VAL A 130 5.29 3.09 21.80
CA VAL A 130 5.57 2.23 20.64
C VAL A 130 5.41 0.72 20.93
N LEU A 131 5.16 0.36 22.20
CA LEU A 131 4.98 -1.01 22.70
C LEU A 131 6.15 -1.97 22.36
N ASP A 132 7.36 -1.43 22.27
CA ASP A 132 8.58 -2.17 21.90
C ASP A 132 9.64 -2.08 23.01
N ILE A 133 10.71 -2.83 22.84
CA ILE A 133 11.89 -2.89 23.71
C ILE A 133 13.05 -2.20 23.02
N TYR A 134 13.82 -1.42 23.76
CA TYR A 134 15.07 -0.80 23.33
C TYR A 134 16.23 -1.38 24.13
N ILE A 135 17.31 -1.73 23.45
CA ILE A 135 18.51 -2.34 24.01
C ILE A 135 19.63 -1.29 23.98
N LEU A 136 20.25 -1.03 25.13
CA LEU A 136 21.38 -0.11 25.22
C LEU A 136 22.62 -0.72 24.55
N ASP A 137 23.17 -0.03 23.56
CA ASP A 137 24.53 -0.25 23.07
C ASP A 137 25.41 0.95 23.42
N ASN A 138 26.25 0.83 24.45
CA ASN A 138 27.17 1.88 24.91
C ASN A 138 28.30 2.18 23.90
N THR A 139 28.48 1.33 22.89
CA THR A 139 29.52 1.49 21.85
C THR A 139 28.98 1.96 20.52
N SER A 140 27.67 1.82 20.26
CA SER A 140 27.07 2.24 19.00
C SER A 140 27.28 3.73 18.74
N THR A 141 27.72 4.02 17.53
CA THR A 141 27.85 5.37 16.96
C THR A 141 26.82 5.60 15.86
N ASP A 142 25.82 4.72 15.73
CA ASP A 142 24.84 4.81 14.66
C ASP A 142 24.08 6.13 14.72
N THR A 143 23.59 6.57 13.56
CA THR A 143 22.91 7.87 13.43
C THR A 143 21.58 7.80 14.15
N ILE A 144 21.31 8.80 15.01
CA ILE A 144 20.05 8.92 15.73
C ILE A 144 18.96 9.31 14.73
N ASP A 145 17.90 8.50 14.65
CA ASP A 145 16.70 8.79 13.85
C ASP A 145 15.48 9.12 14.73
N GLY A 146 15.61 8.97 16.05
CA GLY A 146 14.56 9.30 17.02
C GLY A 146 13.47 8.23 17.18
N ILE A 147 13.51 7.13 16.41
CA ILE A 147 12.50 6.05 16.46
C ILE A 147 13.13 4.66 16.55
N ILE A 148 14.06 4.28 15.69
CA ILE A 148 14.81 3.01 15.77
C ILE A 148 16.02 3.20 16.69
N ILE A 149 16.71 4.32 16.53
CA ILE A 149 17.93 4.66 17.24
C ILE A 149 17.70 5.95 18.02
N VAL A 150 17.64 5.81 19.35
CA VAL A 150 17.38 6.93 20.27
C VAL A 150 18.66 7.29 21.01
N ALA A 151 18.92 8.59 21.15
CA ALA A 151 20.07 9.10 21.89
C ALA A 151 20.02 8.67 23.36
N THR A 152 21.17 8.47 23.99
CA THR A 152 21.28 8.42 25.46
C THR A 152 21.49 9.84 26.02
N LYS A 153 21.25 10.04 27.31
CA LYS A 153 21.45 11.37 27.93
C LYS A 153 22.91 11.84 27.92
N SER A 154 23.87 10.91 27.97
CA SER A 154 25.30 11.27 27.97
C SER A 154 25.81 11.70 26.59
N GLY A 155 25.06 11.40 25.52
CA GLY A 155 25.49 11.57 24.14
C GLY A 155 26.37 10.42 23.61
N THR A 156 26.84 9.51 24.47
CA THR A 156 27.62 8.31 24.08
C THR A 156 26.76 7.05 24.15
N GLY A 157 26.91 6.16 23.17
CA GLY A 157 26.04 4.99 23.00
C GLY A 157 24.64 5.32 22.47
N ARG A 158 23.85 4.29 22.19
CA ARG A 158 22.50 4.38 21.61
C ARG A 158 21.53 3.42 22.27
N TRP A 159 20.26 3.80 22.31
CA TRP A 159 19.15 2.86 22.53
C TRP A 159 18.68 2.34 21.18
N MET A 160 18.83 1.04 20.97
CA MET A 160 18.51 0.35 19.71
C MET A 160 17.17 -0.38 19.86
N ARG A 161 16.17 -0.05 19.04
CA ARG A 161 14.88 -0.75 19.05
C ARG A 161 15.08 -2.23 18.69
N SER A 162 14.44 -3.13 19.43
CA SER A 162 14.63 -4.58 19.29
C SER A 162 14.07 -5.14 17.98
N GLY A 163 13.12 -4.43 17.36
CA GLY A 163 12.38 -4.88 16.18
C GLY A 163 11.36 -5.98 16.48
N THR A 164 11.13 -6.32 17.75
CA THR A 164 10.10 -7.29 18.13
C THR A 164 8.74 -6.59 18.15
N SER A 165 8.04 -6.61 17.02
CA SER A 165 6.67 -6.08 16.91
C SER A 165 5.78 -6.61 18.03
N ASN A 166 4.96 -5.76 18.66
CA ASN A 166 3.97 -6.18 19.65
C ASN A 166 2.75 -6.83 18.96
N SER A 167 2.20 -7.91 19.54
CA SER A 167 1.01 -8.57 18.97
C SER A 167 -0.21 -7.65 18.90
N LYS A 168 -0.31 -6.63 19.77
CA LYS A 168 -1.39 -5.64 19.73
C LYS A 168 -1.44 -4.85 18.42
N TRP A 169 -0.31 -4.68 17.73
CA TRP A 169 -0.30 -3.98 16.45
C TRP A 169 -0.98 -4.79 15.34
N ALA A 170 -0.97 -6.12 15.44
CA ALA A 170 -1.66 -7.01 14.50
C ALA A 170 -3.19 -7.06 14.69
N GLU A 171 -3.70 -6.50 15.79
CA GLU A 171 -5.15 -6.39 16.08
C GLU A 171 -5.73 -5.06 15.56
N ARG A 172 -4.90 -4.18 14.99
CA ARG A 172 -5.31 -2.85 14.56
C ARG A 172 -5.96 -2.88 13.17
N GLU A 173 -7.20 -2.43 13.10
CA GLU A 173 -7.98 -2.40 11.84
C GLU A 173 -7.72 -1.15 11.00
N THR A 174 -7.26 -0.05 11.59
CA THR A 174 -7.08 1.22 10.87
C THR A 174 -5.79 1.91 11.25
N TRP A 175 -5.08 2.38 10.21
CA TRP A 175 -3.88 3.19 10.31
C TRP A 175 -4.05 4.50 9.53
N TYR A 176 -3.37 5.56 9.98
CA TYR A 176 -3.26 6.85 9.31
C TYR A 176 -1.79 7.22 9.23
N ILE A 177 -1.36 7.64 8.04
CA ILE A 177 -0.01 8.12 7.75
C ILE A 177 -0.12 9.55 7.23
N ASP A 178 0.57 10.47 7.89
CA ASP A 178 0.72 11.87 7.51
C ASP A 178 2.20 12.25 7.59
N SER A 179 2.87 12.32 6.44
CA SER A 179 4.29 12.67 6.35
C SER A 179 4.61 14.12 6.74
N VAL A 180 3.61 14.98 6.87
CA VAL A 180 3.76 16.41 7.18
C VAL A 180 3.53 16.67 8.67
N ASN A 181 2.44 16.16 9.23
CA ASN A 181 2.04 16.44 10.62
C ASN A 181 2.09 15.22 11.55
N GLY A 182 2.38 14.03 11.01
CA GLY A 182 2.43 12.79 11.78
C GLY A 182 3.66 12.70 12.69
N ASN A 183 3.63 11.70 13.57
CA ASN A 183 4.75 11.34 14.43
C ASN A 183 4.76 9.82 14.61
N ASP A 184 5.90 9.16 14.36
CA ASP A 184 6.03 7.70 14.47
C ASP A 184 5.94 7.16 15.90
N GLU A 185 5.93 8.04 16.90
CA GLU A 185 5.58 7.69 18.28
C GLU A 185 4.06 7.64 18.53
N ASN A 186 3.24 8.24 17.64
CA ASN A 186 1.79 8.21 17.77
C ASN A 186 1.23 6.79 17.63
N VAL A 187 -0.03 6.59 18.00
CA VAL A 187 -0.69 5.28 17.88
C VAL A 187 -1.03 4.94 16.44
N GLY A 188 -1.33 5.93 15.59
CA GLY A 188 -1.65 5.75 14.18
C GLY A 188 -3.13 5.49 13.87
N ASP A 189 -4.03 5.55 14.84
CA ASP A 189 -5.42 5.09 14.70
C ASP A 189 -6.44 6.18 14.36
N THR A 190 -6.03 7.44 14.33
CA THR A 190 -6.84 8.58 13.88
C THR A 190 -5.99 9.53 13.05
N ASN A 191 -6.62 10.42 12.27
CA ASN A 191 -5.92 11.49 11.56
C ASN A 191 -5.06 12.36 12.52
N SER A 192 -5.60 12.75 13.69
CA SER A 192 -4.86 13.54 14.69
C SER A 192 -3.72 12.79 15.40
N THR A 193 -3.68 11.46 15.28
CA THR A 193 -2.65 10.59 15.85
C THR A 193 -1.93 9.82 14.74
N ALA A 194 -1.88 10.36 13.51
CA ALA A 194 -1.24 9.71 12.38
C ALA A 194 0.26 9.48 12.62
N LEU A 195 0.78 8.40 12.05
CA LEU A 195 2.21 8.13 11.97
C LEU A 195 2.85 9.04 10.92
N ALA A 196 4.13 9.33 11.06
CA ALA A 196 4.86 10.13 10.07
C ALA A 196 5.24 9.30 8.85
N THR A 197 5.54 8.01 9.04
CA THR A 197 6.11 7.14 8.01
C THR A 197 5.30 5.86 7.80
N PHE A 198 5.31 5.38 6.57
CA PHE A 198 4.85 4.05 6.20
C PHE A 198 5.77 2.97 6.78
N ALA A 199 7.08 3.22 6.85
CA ALA A 199 8.05 2.32 7.48
C ALA A 199 7.69 1.98 8.94
N GLU A 200 7.10 2.90 9.71
CA GLU A 200 6.65 2.57 11.07
C GLU A 200 5.43 1.64 11.08
N VAL A 201 4.51 1.75 10.12
CA VAL A 201 3.41 0.78 9.97
C VAL A 201 3.95 -0.61 9.66
N ASP A 202 4.83 -0.73 8.66
CA ASP A 202 5.43 -2.02 8.27
C ASP A 202 6.21 -2.63 9.45
N ARG A 203 6.96 -1.82 10.21
CA ARG A 203 7.69 -2.27 11.41
C ARG A 203 6.76 -2.76 12.52
N ARG A 204 5.66 -2.03 12.79
CA ARG A 204 4.70 -2.40 13.83
C ARG A 204 3.94 -3.67 13.47
N ILE A 205 3.60 -3.85 12.21
CA ILE A 205 2.97 -5.07 11.70
C ILE A 205 3.97 -6.23 11.73
N GLY A 206 5.18 -5.99 11.22
CA GLY A 206 6.24 -6.98 11.09
C GLY A 206 5.80 -8.21 10.28
N PRO A 207 6.50 -9.35 10.42
CA PRO A 207 6.18 -10.59 9.70
C PRO A 207 4.98 -11.34 10.30
N ARG A 208 4.13 -10.68 11.09
CA ARG A 208 3.03 -11.34 11.81
C ARG A 208 1.88 -11.69 10.85
N ILE A 209 1.08 -12.67 11.27
CA ILE A 209 -0.18 -13.01 10.62
C ILE A 209 -1.28 -12.09 11.15
N ILE A 210 -1.83 -11.23 10.29
CA ILE A 210 -2.89 -10.28 10.65
C ILE A 210 -4.25 -10.84 10.26
N LYS A 211 -5.07 -11.14 11.27
CA LYS A 211 -6.37 -11.83 11.11
C LYS A 211 -7.58 -10.91 10.99
N VAL A 212 -7.34 -9.61 10.83
CA VAL A 212 -8.37 -8.57 10.71
C VAL A 212 -8.19 -7.84 9.37
N PHE A 213 -9.27 -7.24 8.87
CA PHE A 213 -9.19 -6.33 7.74
C PHE A 213 -8.48 -5.07 8.19
N VAL A 214 -7.43 -4.69 7.46
CA VAL A 214 -6.63 -3.50 7.78
C VAL A 214 -6.84 -2.45 6.69
N THR A 215 -7.15 -1.23 7.10
CA THR A 215 -7.17 -0.05 6.24
C THR A 215 -6.04 0.88 6.63
N ILE A 216 -5.18 1.26 5.69
CA ILE A 216 -4.08 2.22 5.87
C ILE A 216 -4.41 3.45 5.04
N ASN A 217 -4.71 4.56 5.72
CA ASN A 217 -5.04 5.83 5.09
C ASN A 217 -3.77 6.67 4.90
N ILE A 218 -3.46 7.02 3.66
CA ILE A 218 -2.36 7.91 3.29
C ILE A 218 -2.92 9.32 3.12
N LEU A 219 -2.50 10.23 3.99
CA LEU A 219 -3.05 11.60 4.03
C LEU A 219 -2.25 12.57 3.17
N ASN A 220 -0.94 12.34 3.03
CA ASN A 220 0.00 13.16 2.28
C ASN A 220 1.03 12.27 1.55
N ASP A 221 1.84 12.87 0.67
CA ASP A 221 2.87 12.16 -0.09
C ASP A 221 3.87 11.43 0.82
N VAL A 222 4.17 10.18 0.51
CA VAL A 222 5.16 9.35 1.21
C VAL A 222 6.46 9.35 0.39
N ALA A 223 7.48 10.00 0.93
CA ALA A 223 8.80 10.15 0.31
C ALA A 223 9.88 9.30 1.00
N GLU A 224 9.62 8.01 1.14
CA GLU A 224 10.56 7.04 1.71
C GLU A 224 11.32 6.31 0.59
N SER A 225 12.60 5.99 0.79
CA SER A 225 13.46 5.37 -0.24
C SER A 225 13.00 3.98 -0.65
N PHE A 226 12.32 3.26 0.24
CA PHE A 226 11.72 1.96 -0.02
C PHE A 226 10.48 1.79 0.84
N CYS A 227 9.31 1.75 0.20
CA CYS A 227 8.07 1.36 0.86
C CYS A 227 7.83 -0.12 0.57
N GLY A 228 7.92 -0.96 1.60
CA GLY A 228 7.63 -2.38 1.50
C GLY A 228 6.51 -2.75 2.46
N PHE A 229 5.78 -3.81 2.13
CA PHE A 229 4.79 -4.37 3.02
C PHE A 229 5.01 -5.88 3.18
N GLN A 230 5.54 -6.28 4.34
CA GLN A 230 6.04 -7.64 4.59
C GLN A 230 5.08 -8.53 5.41
N GLY A 231 3.98 -7.97 5.92
CA GLY A 231 3.02 -8.73 6.73
C GLY A 231 2.35 -9.88 5.96
N ALA A 232 1.95 -10.92 6.70
CA ALA A 232 1.13 -12.00 6.17
C ALA A 232 -0.34 -11.76 6.52
N PHE A 233 -1.20 -11.63 5.51
CA PHE A 233 -2.60 -11.28 5.71
C PHE A 233 -3.49 -12.42 5.24
N PRO A 234 -4.13 -13.17 6.14
CA PRO A 234 -5.26 -14.04 5.81
C PRO A 234 -6.56 -13.26 5.54
N GLN A 235 -6.52 -11.92 5.53
CA GLN A 235 -7.60 -11.06 5.03
C GLN A 235 -7.02 -9.99 4.09
N ILE A 236 -7.90 -9.21 3.44
CA ILE A 236 -7.47 -8.13 2.55
C ILE A 236 -6.95 -6.96 3.39
N VAL A 237 -5.84 -6.36 2.96
CA VAL A 237 -5.39 -5.04 3.43
C VAL A 237 -5.71 -4.02 2.36
N MET A 238 -6.27 -2.88 2.75
CA MET A 238 -6.52 -1.76 1.86
C MET A 238 -5.59 -0.60 2.21
N ILE A 239 -4.75 -0.17 1.28
CA ILE A 239 -3.94 1.04 1.38
C ILE A 239 -4.60 2.09 0.49
N MET A 240 -5.10 3.17 1.10
CA MET A 240 -5.92 4.14 0.37
C MET A 240 -5.45 5.58 0.59
N GLY A 241 -5.38 6.35 -0.50
CA GLY A 241 -5.05 7.77 -0.45
C GLY A 241 -6.27 8.64 -0.16
N THR A 242 -6.05 9.70 0.61
CA THR A 242 -7.05 10.77 0.80
C THR A 242 -6.95 11.75 -0.36
N GLN A 243 -7.99 11.76 -1.20
CA GLN A 243 -8.08 12.68 -2.33
C GLN A 243 -8.11 14.14 -1.88
N THR A 244 -7.33 15.01 -2.54
CA THR A 244 -7.41 16.46 -2.35
C THR A 244 -8.08 17.10 -3.56
N THR A 245 -9.18 17.82 -3.36
CA THR A 245 -9.89 18.52 -4.45
C THR A 245 -9.11 19.75 -4.89
N ILE A 246 -8.82 19.86 -6.18
CA ILE A 246 -8.05 20.96 -6.77
C ILE A 246 -8.85 21.80 -7.76
N ALA A 247 -9.98 21.28 -8.26
CA ALA A 247 -10.94 22.02 -9.07
C ALA A 247 -12.33 21.40 -8.96
N THR A 248 -13.37 22.18 -9.27
CA THR A 248 -14.76 21.74 -9.38
C THR A 248 -15.39 22.40 -10.60
N GLY A 249 -16.37 21.75 -11.22
CA GLY A 249 -17.04 22.30 -12.39
C GLY A 249 -18.30 21.53 -12.77
N THR A 250 -18.77 21.77 -13.99
CA THR A 250 -19.96 21.12 -14.55
C THR A 250 -19.68 20.73 -15.99
N ILE A 251 -19.96 19.47 -16.34
CA ILE A 251 -19.78 18.96 -17.70
C ILE A 251 -20.85 19.61 -18.59
N THR A 252 -20.43 20.48 -19.51
CA THR A 252 -21.34 21.16 -20.45
C THR A 252 -21.56 20.40 -21.76
N SER A 253 -20.65 19.49 -22.09
CA SER A 253 -20.79 18.54 -23.21
C SER A 253 -19.97 17.28 -22.89
N ILE A 254 -20.47 16.13 -23.32
CA ILE A 254 -19.79 14.84 -23.17
C ILE A 254 -20.00 13.98 -24.41
N THR A 255 -18.91 13.40 -24.91
CA THR A 255 -18.93 12.31 -25.90
C THR A 255 -18.43 11.08 -25.17
N GLN A 256 -19.26 10.05 -25.07
CA GLN A 256 -18.86 8.78 -24.47
C GLN A 256 -17.89 8.04 -25.38
N TRP A 257 -17.12 7.12 -24.80
CA TRP A 257 -16.39 6.18 -25.61
C TRP A 257 -17.36 5.30 -26.37
N ASP A 258 -17.09 5.14 -27.66
CA ASP A 258 -17.73 4.08 -28.44
C ASP A 258 -16.73 2.93 -28.57
N HIS A 259 -17.14 1.76 -28.13
CA HIS A 259 -16.33 0.54 -28.16
C HIS A 259 -16.81 -0.45 -29.21
N ASP A 260 -17.90 -0.14 -29.90
CA ASP A 260 -18.48 -1.00 -30.92
C ASP A 260 -18.06 -0.53 -32.32
N PRO A 261 -17.18 -1.27 -33.02
CA PRO A 261 -16.79 -0.92 -34.38
C PRO A 261 -17.88 -1.16 -35.42
N SER A 262 -19.02 -1.77 -35.07
CA SER A 262 -19.99 -2.29 -36.03
C SER A 262 -20.68 -1.24 -36.91
N ASP A 263 -20.74 0.01 -36.47
CA ASP A 263 -21.28 1.13 -37.27
C ASP A 263 -20.22 1.86 -38.11
N GLY A 264 -18.97 1.41 -38.04
CA GLY A 264 -17.83 1.98 -38.76
C GLY A 264 -17.28 3.27 -38.11
N TYR A 265 -17.75 3.62 -36.92
CA TYR A 265 -17.30 4.77 -36.16
C TYR A 265 -16.81 4.32 -34.78
N VAL A 266 -15.76 4.96 -34.29
CA VAL A 266 -15.29 4.77 -32.92
C VAL A 266 -15.00 6.16 -32.38
N ALA A 267 -15.68 6.54 -31.31
CA ALA A 267 -15.54 7.84 -30.67
C ALA A 267 -14.50 7.77 -29.55
N SER A 268 -13.62 8.76 -29.49
CA SER A 268 -12.81 9.01 -28.30
C SER A 268 -13.65 9.70 -27.23
N GLY A 269 -13.52 9.30 -25.97
CA GLY A 269 -14.17 9.98 -24.85
C GLY A 269 -13.71 11.43 -24.73
N LEU A 270 -14.66 12.36 -24.69
CA LEU A 270 -14.44 13.80 -24.61
C LEU A 270 -15.35 14.43 -23.56
N ILE A 271 -14.85 15.45 -22.88
CA ILE A 271 -15.69 16.36 -22.08
C ILE A 271 -15.34 17.82 -22.35
N THR A 272 -16.33 18.68 -22.15
CA THR A 272 -16.17 20.15 -22.20
C THR A 272 -16.76 20.78 -20.95
N ASP A 273 -16.02 21.69 -20.30
CA ASP A 273 -16.56 22.62 -19.30
C ASP A 273 -16.37 24.05 -19.81
N THR A 274 -17.44 24.65 -20.35
CA THR A 274 -17.36 26.02 -20.89
C THR A 274 -17.17 27.09 -19.81
N ALA A 275 -17.39 26.79 -18.53
CA ALA A 275 -17.19 27.69 -17.40
C ALA A 275 -15.77 27.61 -16.81
N LEU A 276 -14.94 26.65 -17.23
CA LEU A 276 -13.56 26.50 -16.79
C LEU A 276 -12.75 27.80 -17.03
N SER A 277 -11.87 28.18 -16.09
CA SER A 277 -11.13 29.46 -16.13
C SER A 277 -10.08 29.54 -17.26
N GLY A 278 -9.74 28.41 -17.86
CA GLY A 278 -8.81 28.25 -18.98
C GLY A 278 -8.92 26.83 -19.55
N ASP A 279 -7.94 26.39 -20.34
CA ASP A 279 -7.86 25.02 -20.82
C ASP A 279 -7.44 24.05 -19.70
N TRP A 280 -7.68 22.75 -19.87
CA TRP A 280 -7.45 21.78 -18.80
C TRP A 280 -5.96 21.70 -18.40
N SER A 281 -5.04 22.03 -19.31
CA SER A 281 -3.61 22.17 -19.00
C SER A 281 -3.23 23.33 -18.07
N VAL A 282 -4.12 24.31 -17.83
CA VAL A 282 -3.81 25.51 -17.02
C VAL A 282 -4.93 25.95 -16.07
N ALA A 283 -6.06 25.25 -16.05
CA ALA A 283 -7.25 25.65 -15.29
C ALA A 283 -7.17 25.40 -13.76
N GLY A 284 -6.16 24.66 -13.30
CA GLY A 284 -5.98 24.39 -11.87
C GLY A 284 -5.54 25.61 -11.07
N LEU A 285 -5.64 25.51 -9.74
CA LEU A 285 -5.24 26.59 -8.84
C LEU A 285 -3.78 27.01 -9.12
N GLY A 286 -3.56 28.31 -9.30
CA GLY A 286 -2.25 28.86 -9.62
C GLY A 286 -1.76 28.56 -11.05
N GLY A 287 -2.66 28.20 -11.98
CA GLY A 287 -2.30 27.86 -13.36
C GLY A 287 -1.75 26.44 -13.51
N THR A 288 -2.05 25.55 -12.56
CA THR A 288 -1.59 24.16 -12.59
C THR A 288 -2.41 23.33 -13.57
N SER A 289 -1.79 22.29 -14.14
CA SER A 289 -2.48 21.37 -15.05
C SER A 289 -3.45 20.46 -14.30
N LEU A 290 -4.65 20.34 -14.84
CA LEU A 290 -5.65 19.33 -14.45
C LEU A 290 -5.49 18.03 -15.27
N LEU A 291 -4.66 18.02 -16.32
CA LEU A 291 -4.36 16.80 -17.06
C LEU A 291 -3.65 15.79 -16.16
N GLU A 292 -3.87 14.52 -16.47
CA GLU A 292 -3.37 13.35 -15.74
C GLU A 292 -3.86 13.28 -14.29
N LYS A 293 -4.99 13.98 -14.01
CA LYS A 293 -5.69 13.94 -12.72
C LYS A 293 -6.98 13.17 -12.84
N LYS A 294 -7.43 12.65 -11.70
CA LYS A 294 -8.69 11.94 -11.56
C LYS A 294 -9.82 12.97 -11.49
N ILE A 295 -10.82 12.79 -12.34
CA ILE A 295 -12.08 13.55 -12.31
C ILE A 295 -13.19 12.64 -11.79
N VAL A 296 -14.00 13.14 -10.86
CA VAL A 296 -15.04 12.38 -10.16
C VAL A 296 -16.36 13.13 -10.25
N ILE A 297 -17.43 12.44 -10.67
CA ILE A 297 -18.79 12.98 -10.68
C ILE A 297 -19.30 13.09 -9.24
N THR A 298 -19.92 14.22 -8.91
CA THR A 298 -20.34 14.54 -7.53
C THR A 298 -21.85 14.61 -7.34
N ASP A 299 -22.64 14.29 -8.38
CA ASP A 299 -24.10 14.30 -8.33
C ASP A 299 -24.73 13.33 -9.35
N GLY A 300 -26.07 13.24 -9.31
CA GLY A 300 -26.85 12.48 -10.27
C GLY A 300 -26.73 10.96 -10.13
N ALA A 301 -27.14 10.23 -11.18
CA ALA A 301 -27.15 8.77 -11.17
C ALA A 301 -25.74 8.15 -11.25
N SER A 302 -24.77 8.91 -11.75
CA SER A 302 -23.36 8.50 -11.86
C SER A 302 -22.50 9.09 -10.75
N GLU A 303 -23.07 9.53 -9.62
CA GLU A 303 -22.30 10.04 -8.48
C GLU A 303 -21.24 9.02 -8.05
N GLY A 304 -20.00 9.48 -7.88
CA GLY A 304 -18.85 8.63 -7.55
C GLY A 304 -18.18 7.97 -8.76
N ALA A 305 -18.80 7.98 -9.94
CA ALA A 305 -18.13 7.56 -11.16
C ALA A 305 -16.91 8.45 -11.45
N TYR A 306 -15.85 7.87 -11.97
CA TYR A 306 -14.61 8.60 -12.22
C TYR A 306 -13.93 8.18 -13.52
N ALA A 307 -13.12 9.11 -14.02
CA ALA A 307 -12.24 8.94 -15.16
C ALA A 307 -10.92 9.69 -14.90
N TYR A 308 -10.01 9.65 -15.87
CA TYR A 308 -8.79 10.46 -15.88
C TYR A 308 -8.81 11.44 -17.04
N LEU A 309 -8.41 12.68 -16.78
CA LEU A 309 -8.16 13.69 -17.80
C LEU A 309 -6.86 13.34 -18.52
N ILE A 310 -6.90 13.00 -19.81
CA ILE A 310 -5.74 12.47 -20.53
C ILE A 310 -4.95 13.60 -21.20
N ALA A 311 -5.61 14.35 -22.09
CA ALA A 311 -4.98 15.39 -22.91
C ALA A 311 -6.01 16.44 -23.32
N ASP A 312 -5.57 17.68 -23.54
CA ASP A 312 -6.37 18.68 -24.25
C ASP A 312 -6.53 18.28 -25.73
N THR A 313 -7.67 18.63 -26.34
CA THR A 313 -7.91 18.37 -27.77
C THR A 313 -7.32 19.45 -28.69
N GLY A 314 -6.90 20.58 -28.09
CA GLY A 314 -6.56 21.81 -28.81
C GLY A 314 -7.76 22.73 -29.03
N ASN A 315 -9.00 22.25 -28.81
CA ASN A 315 -10.16 23.12 -28.67
C ASN A 315 -10.24 23.67 -27.23
N PRO A 316 -10.62 24.94 -27.04
CA PRO A 316 -10.67 25.52 -25.71
C PRO A 316 -11.59 24.74 -24.76
N LYS A 317 -11.07 24.42 -23.57
CA LYS A 317 -11.81 23.77 -22.47
C LYS A 317 -12.38 22.38 -22.78
N GLU A 318 -11.84 21.70 -23.80
CA GLU A 318 -12.20 20.34 -24.16
C GLU A 318 -11.02 19.40 -23.90
N ALA A 319 -11.28 18.27 -23.24
CA ALA A 319 -10.27 17.27 -22.93
C ALA A 319 -10.73 15.86 -23.26
N HIS A 320 -9.77 15.03 -23.69
CA HIS A 320 -9.91 13.58 -23.74
C HIS A 320 -9.92 13.00 -22.33
N VAL A 321 -10.80 12.02 -22.11
CA VAL A 321 -10.92 11.31 -20.83
C VAL A 321 -10.79 9.81 -21.02
N SER A 322 -10.35 9.09 -19.97
CA SER A 322 -10.50 7.63 -19.92
C SER A 322 -11.98 7.22 -19.87
N PRO A 323 -12.33 5.94 -20.05
CA PRO A 323 -13.67 5.45 -19.74
C PRO A 323 -14.07 5.80 -18.31
N TRP A 324 -15.36 6.06 -18.12
CA TRP A 324 -15.95 6.38 -16.83
C TRP A 324 -16.34 5.11 -16.11
N ILE A 325 -15.92 4.92 -14.86
CA ILE A 325 -16.19 3.68 -14.11
C ILE A 325 -16.74 4.05 -12.73
N SER A 326 -17.73 3.31 -12.25
CA SER A 326 -18.30 3.49 -10.91
C SER A 326 -17.29 3.15 -9.81
N ASP A 327 -17.31 3.88 -8.68
CA ASP A 327 -16.45 3.55 -7.55
C ASP A 327 -16.83 2.19 -6.95
N GLY A 328 -15.92 1.22 -7.03
CA GLY A 328 -16.14 -0.16 -6.60
C GLY A 328 -16.90 -1.04 -7.61
N GLY A 329 -17.24 -0.52 -8.78
CA GLY A 329 -17.87 -1.26 -9.87
C GLY A 329 -16.91 -1.71 -10.97
N TYR A 330 -17.42 -2.53 -11.89
CA TYR A 330 -16.73 -2.96 -13.11
C TYR A 330 -17.40 -2.44 -14.38
N SER A 331 -18.52 -1.74 -14.24
CA SER A 331 -19.30 -1.22 -15.35
C SER A 331 -18.83 0.16 -15.75
N GLU A 332 -18.80 0.38 -17.07
CA GLU A 332 -18.74 1.72 -17.61
C GLU A 332 -20.00 2.49 -17.26
N GLU A 333 -19.81 3.71 -16.75
CA GLU A 333 -20.86 4.64 -16.42
C GLU A 333 -20.99 5.68 -17.52
N THR A 334 -22.17 6.26 -17.69
CA THR A 334 -22.40 7.31 -18.69
C THR A 334 -22.83 8.60 -18.01
N PRO A 335 -21.88 9.42 -17.52
CA PRO A 335 -22.22 10.75 -17.05
C PRO A 335 -22.95 11.53 -18.14
N VAL A 336 -23.85 12.42 -17.71
CA VAL A 336 -24.69 13.19 -18.61
C VAL A 336 -24.20 14.63 -18.67
N GLN A 337 -24.68 15.37 -19.67
CA GLN A 337 -24.56 16.81 -19.68
C GLN A 337 -25.15 17.38 -18.38
N ASP A 338 -24.53 18.44 -17.87
CA ASP A 338 -24.81 19.14 -16.62
C ASP A 338 -24.45 18.39 -15.33
N SER A 339 -23.80 17.22 -15.41
CA SER A 339 -23.22 16.56 -14.22
C SER A 339 -22.14 17.43 -13.57
N ALA A 340 -22.24 17.62 -12.26
CA ALA A 340 -21.21 18.29 -11.47
C ALA A 340 -20.02 17.36 -11.23
N TYR A 341 -18.82 17.93 -11.18
CA TYR A 341 -17.60 17.17 -10.95
C TYR A 341 -16.62 17.88 -10.01
N LYS A 342 -15.69 17.07 -9.48
CA LYS A 342 -14.45 17.54 -8.86
C LYS A 342 -13.24 16.88 -9.51
N VAL A 343 -12.14 17.61 -9.62
CA VAL A 343 -10.82 17.07 -9.99
C VAL A 343 -9.98 16.95 -8.75
N VAL A 344 -9.31 15.81 -8.58
CA VAL A 344 -8.55 15.49 -7.37
C VAL A 344 -7.11 15.13 -7.66
N THR A 345 -6.22 15.48 -6.72
CA THR A 345 -4.87 14.90 -6.62
C THR A 345 -4.86 13.76 -5.63
N LEU A 346 -4.01 12.77 -5.92
CA LEU A 346 -3.82 11.57 -5.10
C LEU A 346 -2.49 11.69 -4.34
N PRO A 347 -2.43 11.23 -3.08
CA PRO A 347 -1.17 11.09 -2.36
C PRO A 347 -0.18 10.20 -3.12
N ARG A 348 1.08 10.62 -3.16
CA ARG A 348 2.14 9.99 -3.96
C ARG A 348 3.06 9.13 -3.11
N PHE A 349 3.44 7.97 -3.62
CA PHE A 349 4.67 7.29 -3.23
C PHE A 349 5.76 7.68 -4.24
N THR A 350 6.78 8.44 -3.82
CA THR A 350 7.76 9.07 -4.74
C THR A 350 9.01 8.20 -5.01
N ASN A 351 8.98 6.94 -4.60
CA ASN A 351 9.98 5.91 -4.89
C ASN A 351 9.27 4.57 -5.06
N ARG A 352 10.04 3.48 -5.23
CA ARG A 352 9.51 2.12 -5.33
C ARG A 352 8.64 1.73 -4.15
N PHE A 353 7.40 1.37 -4.46
CA PHE A 353 6.54 0.60 -3.57
C PHE A 353 6.60 -0.88 -3.95
N ARG A 354 6.96 -1.76 -3.00
CA ARG A 354 6.99 -3.21 -3.21
C ARG A 354 5.94 -3.94 -2.37
N VAL A 355 5.16 -4.78 -3.04
CA VAL A 355 4.29 -5.78 -2.42
C VAL A 355 4.99 -7.12 -2.43
N SER A 356 5.15 -7.75 -1.26
CA SER A 356 5.72 -9.09 -1.13
C SER A 356 4.78 -10.03 -0.35
N SER A 357 3.47 -9.84 -0.44
CA SER A 357 2.49 -10.68 0.26
C SER A 357 2.45 -12.08 -0.34
N HIS A 358 2.72 -13.09 0.49
CA HIS A 358 2.79 -14.48 0.03
C HIS A 358 1.43 -15.20 0.01
N ASN A 359 0.39 -14.65 0.64
CA ASN A 359 -0.83 -15.43 0.93
C ASN A 359 -2.15 -14.79 0.47
N GLN A 360 -2.29 -13.45 0.37
CA GLN A 360 -3.54 -12.79 -0.08
C GLN A 360 -3.33 -11.42 -0.76
N TYR A 361 -4.45 -10.85 -1.21
CA TYR A 361 -4.56 -9.56 -1.89
C TYR A 361 -4.22 -8.37 -0.99
N VAL A 362 -3.32 -7.52 -1.49
CA VAL A 362 -3.17 -6.14 -1.02
C VAL A 362 -3.93 -5.21 -1.98
N GLY A 363 -4.93 -4.53 -1.43
CA GLY A 363 -5.71 -3.50 -2.09
C GLY A 363 -5.00 -2.15 -2.05
N PHE A 364 -5.01 -1.44 -3.17
CA PHE A 364 -4.55 -0.06 -3.32
C PHE A 364 -5.70 0.76 -3.87
N LYS A 365 -5.98 1.93 -3.30
CA LYS A 365 -7.04 2.81 -3.80
C LYS A 365 -6.62 4.27 -3.78
N ASP A 366 -6.89 5.01 -4.85
CA ASP A 366 -6.69 6.46 -4.87
C ASP A 366 -5.25 6.91 -4.53
N LEU A 367 -4.26 6.19 -5.06
CA LEU A 367 -2.84 6.48 -4.86
C LEU A 367 -2.14 6.81 -6.18
N GLN A 368 -1.05 7.56 -6.09
CA GLN A 368 -0.12 7.74 -7.20
C GLN A 368 1.23 7.08 -6.86
N PHE A 369 1.76 6.27 -7.77
CA PHE A 369 3.08 5.67 -7.68
C PHE A 369 4.02 6.35 -8.67
N GLU A 370 5.17 6.79 -8.20
CA GLU A 370 6.16 7.50 -8.99
C GLU A 370 7.56 7.06 -8.53
N SER A 371 8.46 6.76 -9.46
CA SER A 371 9.87 6.59 -9.14
C SER A 371 10.64 7.83 -9.56
N THR A 372 11.40 8.40 -8.64
CA THR A 372 12.37 9.47 -8.96
C THR A 372 13.75 8.90 -9.29
N ILE A 373 13.94 7.59 -9.17
CA ILE A 373 15.19 6.89 -9.39
C ILE A 373 15.12 6.20 -10.75
N PHE A 374 16.03 6.57 -11.65
CA PHE A 374 16.15 5.97 -12.98
C PHE A 374 16.27 4.44 -12.89
N SER A 375 15.55 3.71 -13.74
CA SER A 375 15.52 2.24 -13.82
C SER A 375 14.94 1.54 -12.60
N GLN A 376 14.16 2.24 -11.79
CA GLN A 376 13.51 1.68 -10.63
C GLN A 376 12.01 1.76 -10.81
N GLU A 377 11.34 0.62 -10.66
CA GLU A 377 9.91 0.51 -10.87
C GLU A 377 9.17 1.33 -9.81
N SER A 378 8.18 2.13 -10.23
CA SER A 378 7.33 2.91 -9.32
C SER A 378 6.51 1.99 -8.41
N PHE A 379 6.11 0.82 -8.94
CA PHE A 379 5.36 -0.20 -8.25
C PHE A 379 5.87 -1.59 -8.64
N ASP A 380 6.11 -2.44 -7.64
CA ASP A 380 6.66 -3.79 -7.83
C ASP A 380 5.84 -4.82 -7.06
N CYS A 381 5.11 -5.65 -7.80
CA CYS A 381 4.18 -6.62 -7.26
C CYS A 381 4.73 -8.05 -7.33
N TRP A 382 5.09 -8.60 -6.17
CA TRP A 382 5.52 -10.00 -5.97
C TRP A 382 4.43 -10.84 -5.29
N GLY A 383 3.25 -10.28 -5.07
CA GLY A 383 2.14 -10.92 -4.39
C GLY A 383 0.83 -10.65 -5.11
N ASN A 384 -0.27 -11.10 -4.54
CA ASN A 384 -1.57 -10.80 -5.11
C ASN A 384 -1.97 -9.35 -4.77
N CYS A 385 -2.46 -8.58 -5.73
CA CYS A 385 -2.89 -7.21 -5.49
C CYS A 385 -4.16 -6.84 -6.26
N ALA A 386 -4.88 -5.85 -5.72
CA ALA A 386 -6.00 -5.19 -6.37
C ALA A 386 -5.73 -3.68 -6.32
N VAL A 387 -5.76 -3.00 -7.46
CA VAL A 387 -5.40 -1.59 -7.60
C VAL A 387 -6.58 -0.85 -8.18
N LEU A 388 -7.14 0.12 -7.45
CA LEU A 388 -8.40 0.79 -7.76
C LEU A 388 -8.19 2.29 -7.91
N GLY A 389 -8.31 2.80 -9.14
CA GLY A 389 -8.24 4.24 -9.36
C GLY A 389 -6.88 4.85 -8.99
N CYS A 390 -5.79 4.12 -9.25
CA CYS A 390 -4.44 4.60 -9.02
C CYS A 390 -3.79 5.15 -10.30
N VAL A 391 -2.74 5.96 -10.11
CA VAL A 391 -1.91 6.52 -11.19
C VAL A 391 -0.50 5.95 -11.10
N PHE A 392 0.06 5.49 -12.21
CA PHE A 392 1.42 4.99 -12.32
C PHE A 392 2.25 5.94 -13.19
N VAL A 393 2.99 6.82 -12.52
CA VAL A 393 3.85 7.81 -13.16
C VAL A 393 5.19 7.18 -13.48
N GLY A 394 5.64 7.40 -14.70
CA GLY A 394 6.95 7.01 -15.19
C GLY A 394 7.18 7.58 -16.57
N SER A 395 8.34 7.28 -17.14
CA SER A 395 8.59 7.54 -18.55
C SER A 395 9.28 6.32 -19.17
N TYR A 396 9.06 6.12 -20.46
CA TYR A 396 9.76 5.06 -21.18
C TYR A 396 11.27 5.29 -21.23
N ALA A 397 11.71 6.54 -21.20
CA ALA A 397 13.14 6.87 -21.15
C ALA A 397 13.80 6.36 -19.86
N ASN A 398 13.05 6.33 -18.76
CA ASN A 398 13.58 5.95 -17.44
C ASN A 398 13.34 4.48 -17.09
N ILE A 399 12.49 3.75 -17.82
CA ILE A 399 12.14 2.34 -17.56
C ILE A 399 11.61 2.18 -16.12
N ASP A 400 10.61 3.00 -15.77
CA ASP A 400 9.96 2.94 -14.44
C ASP A 400 8.49 2.44 -14.53
N PRO A 401 8.18 1.35 -15.28
CA PRO A 401 6.81 0.86 -15.37
C PRO A 401 6.34 0.29 -14.03
N ALA A 402 5.03 0.10 -13.90
CA ALA A 402 4.51 -0.83 -12.91
C ALA A 402 4.97 -2.25 -13.28
N LEU A 403 5.52 -3.01 -12.33
CA LEU A 403 6.04 -4.35 -12.55
C LEU A 403 5.19 -5.37 -11.79
N CYS A 404 4.63 -6.35 -12.50
CA CYS A 404 3.94 -7.49 -11.90
C CYS A 404 4.71 -8.77 -12.23
N GLN A 405 5.12 -9.51 -11.21
CA GLN A 405 5.98 -10.68 -11.41
C GLN A 405 5.80 -11.80 -10.40
N ALA A 406 6.52 -12.91 -10.62
CA ALA A 406 6.73 -14.00 -9.67
C ALA A 406 5.46 -14.76 -9.21
N GLY A 407 4.57 -15.09 -10.15
CA GLY A 407 3.35 -15.87 -9.88
C GLY A 407 2.24 -15.07 -9.21
N SER A 408 2.36 -13.75 -9.18
CA SER A 408 1.33 -12.85 -8.67
C SER A 408 0.05 -12.88 -9.50
N VAL A 409 -1.06 -12.56 -8.85
CA VAL A 409 -2.31 -12.18 -9.50
C VAL A 409 -2.58 -10.69 -9.23
N ALA A 410 -2.56 -9.88 -10.28
CA ALA A 410 -2.76 -8.43 -10.20
C ALA A 410 -4.06 -8.02 -10.89
N TYR A 411 -4.88 -7.24 -10.18
CA TYR A 411 -6.10 -6.65 -10.71
C TYR A 411 -5.95 -5.13 -10.75
N PHE A 412 -6.20 -4.51 -11.90
CA PHE A 412 -6.21 -3.05 -12.03
C PHE A 412 -7.61 -2.60 -12.46
N TYR A 413 -8.21 -1.69 -11.70
CA TYR A 413 -9.56 -1.19 -11.88
C TYR A 413 -9.50 0.30 -12.18
N ASN A 414 -9.72 0.63 -13.46
CA ASN A 414 -9.67 1.99 -13.99
C ASN A 414 -8.45 2.76 -13.47
N CYS A 415 -7.25 2.33 -13.86
CA CYS A 415 -5.99 2.98 -13.50
C CYS A 415 -5.45 3.80 -14.67
N LEU A 416 -4.64 4.83 -14.38
CA LEU A 416 -3.91 5.60 -15.38
C LEU A 416 -2.43 5.20 -15.39
N PHE A 417 -1.92 4.80 -16.54
CA PHE A 417 -0.53 4.43 -16.74
C PHE A 417 0.18 5.47 -17.62
N LEU A 418 1.16 6.16 -17.04
CA LEU A 418 2.06 7.07 -17.73
C LEU A 418 3.46 6.45 -17.95
N GLY A 419 3.82 5.46 -17.13
CA GLY A 419 5.06 4.67 -17.25
C GLY A 419 4.91 3.33 -17.98
N GLY A 420 3.67 2.90 -18.25
CA GLY A 420 3.36 1.57 -18.78
C GLY A 420 3.34 0.49 -17.69
N ILE A 421 3.26 -0.77 -18.11
CA ILE A 421 3.26 -1.93 -17.22
C ILE A 421 4.06 -3.08 -17.85
N ASP A 422 4.77 -3.81 -17.00
CA ASP A 422 5.59 -4.97 -17.33
C ASP A 422 5.08 -6.21 -16.59
N LEU A 423 4.87 -7.31 -17.32
CA LEU A 423 4.30 -8.55 -16.82
C LEU A 423 5.26 -9.72 -17.04
N TRP A 424 5.72 -10.34 -15.95
CA TRP A 424 6.72 -11.42 -15.96
C TRP A 424 6.30 -12.59 -15.09
N ASN A 425 5.88 -13.71 -15.68
CA ASN A 425 5.38 -14.87 -14.94
C ASN A 425 4.18 -14.50 -14.02
N THR A 426 3.22 -13.70 -14.49
CA THR A 426 2.10 -13.19 -13.67
C THR A 426 0.75 -13.37 -14.38
N ALA A 427 -0.33 -13.33 -13.62
CA ALA A 427 -1.69 -13.15 -14.15
C ALA A 427 -2.16 -11.72 -13.86
N CYS A 428 -2.46 -10.94 -14.90
CA CYS A 428 -2.89 -9.56 -14.80
C CYS A 428 -4.28 -9.38 -15.41
N TYR A 429 -5.17 -8.68 -14.70
CA TYR A 429 -6.53 -8.39 -15.15
C TYR A 429 -6.75 -6.87 -15.15
N LEU A 430 -7.13 -6.33 -16.31
CA LEU A 430 -7.42 -4.91 -16.50
C LEU A 430 -8.94 -4.72 -16.63
N TYR A 431 -9.55 -4.14 -15.61
CA TYR A 431 -10.94 -3.72 -15.55
C TYR A 431 -11.02 -2.23 -15.86
N SER A 432 -10.80 -1.90 -17.12
CA SER A 432 -10.72 -0.52 -17.62
C SER A 432 -9.46 0.23 -17.19
N GLY A 433 -9.23 1.37 -17.82
CA GLY A 433 -8.11 2.26 -17.56
C GLY A 433 -7.62 2.95 -18.83
N ALA A 434 -6.56 3.73 -18.66
CA ALA A 434 -5.93 4.44 -19.75
C ALA A 434 -4.40 4.35 -19.68
N PHE A 435 -3.77 4.24 -20.84
CA PHE A 435 -2.34 4.39 -21.05
C PHE A 435 -2.12 5.67 -21.85
N LYS A 436 -1.27 6.59 -21.37
CA LYS A 436 -0.98 7.85 -22.08
C LYS A 436 0.45 7.88 -22.58
N GLY A 437 0.60 7.86 -23.89
CA GLY A 437 1.89 7.90 -24.56
C GLY A 437 2.78 6.72 -24.19
N VAL A 438 2.24 5.62 -23.67
CA VAL A 438 2.90 4.35 -23.31
C VAL A 438 2.04 3.17 -23.73
N SER A 439 2.62 1.97 -23.70
CA SER A 439 1.90 0.72 -23.83
C SER A 439 2.18 -0.19 -22.63
N ILE A 440 1.65 -1.40 -22.68
CA ILE A 440 2.20 -2.53 -21.93
C ILE A 440 3.56 -2.83 -22.56
N ASN A 441 4.67 -2.63 -21.84
CA ASN A 441 5.99 -2.73 -22.49
C ASN A 441 6.45 -4.19 -22.62
N HIS A 442 5.96 -5.07 -21.74
CA HIS A 442 6.35 -6.46 -21.73
C HIS A 442 5.23 -7.39 -21.23
N VAL A 443 4.97 -8.48 -21.97
CA VAL A 443 4.17 -9.62 -21.51
C VAL A 443 4.94 -10.90 -21.81
N SER A 444 5.53 -11.50 -20.79
CA SER A 444 6.36 -12.72 -20.89
C SER A 444 5.95 -13.78 -19.87
N ASN A 445 5.77 -15.01 -20.36
CA ASN A 445 5.22 -16.14 -19.61
C ASN A 445 4.01 -15.77 -18.72
N SER A 446 3.15 -14.87 -19.20
CA SER A 446 2.09 -14.25 -18.40
C SER A 446 0.72 -14.44 -19.03
N PHE A 447 -0.30 -14.35 -18.18
CA PHE A 447 -1.70 -14.22 -18.60
C PHE A 447 -2.13 -12.77 -18.40
N LEU A 448 -2.67 -12.14 -19.44
CA LEU A 448 -3.22 -10.78 -19.39
C LEU A 448 -4.66 -10.81 -19.89
N GLU A 449 -5.60 -10.33 -19.09
CA GLU A 449 -7.00 -10.26 -19.48
C GLU A 449 -7.54 -8.83 -19.40
N PHE A 450 -8.19 -8.38 -20.47
CA PHE A 450 -8.95 -7.14 -20.53
C PHE A 450 -10.43 -7.47 -20.28
N GLN A 451 -10.93 -7.09 -19.11
CA GLN A 451 -12.30 -7.38 -18.65
C GLN A 451 -13.28 -6.24 -18.96
N ALA A 452 -12.75 -5.03 -19.17
CA ALA A 452 -13.51 -3.85 -19.57
C ALA A 452 -12.67 -3.00 -20.54
N ALA A 453 -13.27 -1.94 -21.08
CA ALA A 453 -12.64 -1.08 -22.07
C ALA A 453 -11.36 -0.42 -21.55
N THR A 454 -10.23 -0.71 -22.20
CA THR A 454 -8.93 -0.11 -21.90
C THR A 454 -8.43 0.69 -23.09
N VAL A 455 -8.07 1.95 -22.85
CA VAL A 455 -7.66 2.86 -23.92
C VAL A 455 -6.17 3.17 -23.88
N PHE A 456 -5.54 3.16 -25.04
CA PHE A 456 -4.14 3.46 -25.26
C PHE A 456 -4.07 4.77 -26.05
N TYR A 457 -4.02 5.88 -25.34
CA TYR A 457 -4.02 7.21 -25.91
C TYR A 457 -2.60 7.66 -26.24
N ASN A 458 -2.37 8.08 -27.48
CA ASN A 458 -1.02 8.27 -27.96
C ASN A 458 -0.92 9.37 -29.03
N THR A 459 0.04 10.27 -28.82
CA THR A 459 0.28 11.40 -29.72
C THR A 459 1.68 11.43 -30.31
N GLU A 460 2.60 10.57 -29.83
CA GLU A 460 4.04 10.78 -30.07
C GLU A 460 4.79 9.59 -30.67
N ARG A 461 4.35 8.34 -30.42
CA ARG A 461 5.15 7.15 -30.77
C ARG A 461 4.33 5.90 -30.95
N SER A 462 4.74 4.91 -31.73
CA SER A 462 4.01 3.63 -31.83
C SER A 462 3.69 3.01 -30.44
N VAL A 463 2.43 2.65 -30.21
CA VAL A 463 1.94 2.04 -28.97
C VAL A 463 1.35 0.69 -29.31
N LYS A 464 2.11 -0.36 -29.01
CA LYS A 464 1.74 -1.76 -29.29
C LYS A 464 1.94 -2.60 -28.04
N ILE A 465 1.16 -3.67 -27.92
CA ILE A 465 1.26 -4.65 -26.83
C ILE A 465 2.11 -5.83 -27.34
N PRO A 466 3.38 -5.97 -26.90
CA PRO A 466 4.22 -7.08 -27.28
C PRO A 466 3.93 -8.29 -26.39
N ILE A 467 3.55 -9.41 -27.01
CA ILE A 467 3.16 -10.64 -26.33
C ILE A 467 4.19 -11.72 -26.70
N ARG A 468 4.93 -12.23 -25.71
CA ARG A 468 6.12 -13.07 -25.94
C ARG A 468 6.16 -14.28 -25.02
N ASP A 469 7.11 -15.19 -25.29
CA ASP A 469 7.51 -16.26 -24.38
C ASP A 469 6.34 -17.13 -23.90
N GLY A 470 5.42 -17.48 -24.80
CA GLY A 470 4.26 -18.33 -24.50
C GLY A 470 3.18 -17.62 -23.70
N SER A 471 3.14 -16.29 -23.72
CA SER A 471 2.10 -15.52 -23.02
C SER A 471 0.73 -15.65 -23.68
N HIS A 472 -0.29 -15.39 -22.88
CA HIS A 472 -1.69 -15.47 -23.28
C HIS A 472 -2.39 -14.15 -22.97
N VAL A 473 -3.02 -13.54 -23.98
CA VAL A 473 -3.85 -12.36 -23.80
C VAL A 473 -5.31 -12.71 -24.10
N ALA A 474 -6.22 -12.29 -23.23
CA ALA A 474 -7.66 -12.43 -23.42
C ALA A 474 -8.33 -11.04 -23.41
N VAL A 475 -9.30 -10.82 -24.30
CA VAL A 475 -10.18 -9.64 -24.27
C VAL A 475 -11.59 -10.15 -24.05
N ASN A 476 -12.06 -10.07 -22.81
CA ASN A 476 -13.27 -10.73 -22.36
C ASN A 476 -14.31 -9.71 -21.90
N GLY A 477 -15.35 -9.48 -22.69
CA GLY A 477 -16.40 -8.50 -22.38
C GLY A 477 -16.00 -7.02 -22.50
N GLY A 478 -14.70 -6.70 -22.54
CA GLY A 478 -14.17 -5.36 -22.75
C GLY A 478 -13.75 -5.04 -24.18
N SER A 479 -12.95 -3.99 -24.31
CA SER A 479 -12.33 -3.56 -25.57
C SER A 479 -10.88 -3.13 -25.36
N ILE A 480 -10.05 -3.24 -26.40
CA ILE A 480 -8.73 -2.62 -26.47
C ILE A 480 -8.79 -1.57 -27.57
N GLY A 481 -8.65 -0.30 -27.17
CA GLY A 481 -8.62 0.81 -28.12
C GLY A 481 -7.27 1.50 -28.16
N VAL A 482 -6.65 1.63 -29.34
CA VAL A 482 -5.51 2.54 -29.52
C VAL A 482 -5.99 3.82 -30.18
N VAL A 483 -5.77 4.97 -29.54
CA VAL A 483 -6.13 6.28 -30.09
C VAL A 483 -4.86 6.98 -30.50
N VAL A 484 -4.68 7.15 -31.80
CA VAL A 484 -3.54 7.81 -32.42
C VAL A 484 -3.98 9.17 -32.96
N ILE A 485 -3.60 10.23 -32.26
CA ILE A 485 -3.93 11.61 -32.62
C ILE A 485 -2.63 12.36 -32.93
N GLY A 486 -2.66 13.26 -33.91
CA GLY A 486 -1.50 14.08 -34.27
C GLY A 486 -0.64 13.49 -35.39
N SER A 487 0.69 13.63 -35.29
CA SER A 487 1.65 13.28 -36.35
C SER A 487 2.06 11.81 -36.37
N ASN A 488 1.75 11.05 -35.32
CA ASN A 488 1.99 9.62 -35.32
C ASN A 488 1.00 8.94 -36.28
N THR A 489 1.51 8.07 -37.14
CA THR A 489 0.70 7.33 -38.11
C THR A 489 0.58 5.85 -37.76
N ASP A 490 1.29 5.32 -36.76
CA ASP A 490 1.26 3.89 -36.47
C ASP A 490 0.06 3.50 -35.61
N GLY A 491 -0.94 2.89 -36.23
CA GLY A 491 -2.16 2.37 -35.61
C GLY A 491 -2.08 0.90 -35.19
N SER A 492 -0.87 0.32 -35.09
CA SER A 492 -0.68 -1.07 -34.63
C SER A 492 -1.12 -1.24 -33.17
N VAL A 493 -1.82 -2.32 -32.85
CA VAL A 493 -2.35 -2.58 -31.49
C VAL A 493 -1.64 -3.76 -30.84
N LEU A 494 -1.58 -4.90 -31.53
CA LEU A 494 -1.10 -6.16 -30.98
C LEU A 494 0.13 -6.69 -31.74
N GLU A 495 1.13 -7.17 -31.00
CA GLU A 495 2.30 -7.84 -31.56
C GLU A 495 2.51 -9.21 -30.89
N ILE A 496 1.98 -10.26 -31.52
CA ILE A 496 1.99 -11.65 -31.01
C ILE A 496 3.25 -12.37 -31.48
N ARG A 497 4.22 -12.59 -30.59
CA ARG A 497 5.49 -13.27 -30.89
C ARG A 497 5.54 -14.69 -30.34
N ASP A 498 6.43 -15.48 -30.92
CA ASP A 498 6.73 -16.85 -30.50
C ASP A 498 5.46 -17.70 -30.40
N ASN A 499 5.38 -18.64 -29.47
CA ASN A 499 4.21 -19.49 -29.23
C ASN A 499 3.08 -18.79 -28.44
N SER A 500 3.05 -17.45 -28.41
CA SER A 500 2.06 -16.69 -27.65
C SER A 500 0.70 -16.67 -28.35
N SER A 501 -0.34 -16.27 -27.61
CA SER A 501 -1.69 -16.22 -28.15
C SER A 501 -2.53 -15.04 -27.67
N VAL A 502 -3.46 -14.62 -28.51
CA VAL A 502 -4.54 -13.68 -28.18
C VAL A 502 -5.89 -14.34 -28.43
N PHE A 503 -6.81 -14.17 -27.50
CA PHE A 503 -8.20 -14.55 -27.64
C PHE A 503 -9.11 -13.34 -27.38
N THR A 504 -10.05 -13.04 -28.28
CA THR A 504 -10.97 -11.90 -28.10
C THR A 504 -12.44 -12.29 -28.20
N ASN A 505 -13.17 -12.17 -27.09
CA ASN A 505 -14.63 -12.04 -27.08
C ASN A 505 -15.06 -10.59 -27.34
N GLY A 506 -14.22 -9.64 -26.91
CA GLY A 506 -14.42 -8.20 -27.04
C GLY A 506 -13.97 -7.62 -28.39
N THR A 507 -13.77 -6.31 -28.42
CA THR A 507 -13.35 -5.56 -29.60
C THR A 507 -11.90 -5.07 -29.47
N VAL A 508 -11.20 -5.01 -30.59
CA VAL A 508 -9.84 -4.48 -30.70
C VAL A 508 -9.85 -3.45 -31.82
N TYR A 509 -9.54 -2.20 -31.51
CA TYR A 509 -9.66 -1.13 -32.49
C TYR A 509 -8.50 -0.13 -32.42
N SER A 510 -8.29 0.58 -33.52
CA SER A 510 -7.47 1.78 -33.55
C SER A 510 -8.21 2.96 -34.20
N ILE A 511 -8.18 4.11 -33.52
CA ILE A 511 -8.72 5.38 -33.99
C ILE A 511 -7.55 6.21 -34.48
N GLY A 512 -7.55 6.58 -35.76
CA GLY A 512 -6.43 7.29 -36.37
C GLY A 512 -5.21 6.40 -36.58
N GLY A 513 -4.16 6.96 -37.18
CA GLY A 513 -2.97 6.22 -37.59
C GLY A 513 -3.15 5.46 -38.92
N SER A 514 -2.56 5.98 -40.00
CA SER A 514 -2.70 5.43 -41.36
C SER A 514 -1.65 4.36 -41.74
N ALA A 515 -0.74 4.04 -40.83
CA ALA A 515 0.41 3.14 -41.03
C ALA A 515 0.43 2.04 -39.95
N GLY A 516 1.26 1.02 -40.17
CA GLY A 516 1.35 -0.13 -39.27
C GLY A 516 0.25 -1.17 -39.52
N ALA A 517 0.38 -2.32 -38.88
CA ALA A 517 -0.63 -3.38 -38.94
C ALA A 517 -1.35 -3.45 -37.61
N GLY A 518 -2.68 -3.35 -37.64
CA GLY A 518 -3.51 -3.43 -36.43
C GLY A 518 -3.14 -4.62 -35.56
N VAL A 519 -2.95 -5.80 -36.18
CA VAL A 519 -2.38 -6.98 -35.52
C VAL A 519 -1.21 -7.56 -36.31
N TRP A 520 -0.09 -7.76 -35.64
CA TRP A 520 1.03 -8.55 -36.14
C TRP A 520 1.11 -9.89 -35.39
N VAL A 521 1.25 -10.99 -36.12
CA VAL A 521 1.31 -12.37 -35.60
C VAL A 521 2.55 -13.05 -36.17
N SER A 522 3.45 -13.52 -35.31
CA SER A 522 4.63 -14.28 -35.71
C SER A 522 4.30 -15.67 -36.24
N ALA A 523 5.31 -16.37 -36.77
CA ALA A 523 5.23 -17.74 -37.27
C ALA A 523 4.55 -18.72 -36.29
N LEU A 524 4.81 -18.61 -34.97
CA LEU A 524 4.27 -19.55 -33.98
C LEU A 524 3.08 -18.97 -33.20
N GLY A 525 2.72 -17.72 -33.49
CA GLY A 525 1.69 -16.98 -32.77
C GLY A 525 0.29 -17.44 -33.17
N SER A 526 -0.66 -17.19 -32.28
CA SER A 526 -2.07 -17.43 -32.58
C SER A 526 -2.98 -16.30 -32.15
N LEU A 527 -3.96 -15.97 -33.00
CA LEU A 527 -5.07 -15.08 -32.68
C LEU A 527 -6.37 -15.85 -32.88
N GLY A 528 -7.36 -15.64 -32.03
CA GLY A 528 -8.72 -16.05 -32.33
C GLY A 528 -9.78 -15.21 -31.63
N TRP A 529 -11.02 -15.33 -32.11
CA TRP A 529 -12.15 -14.52 -31.63
C TRP A 529 -13.45 -15.32 -31.49
N ASN A 530 -14.41 -14.73 -30.77
CA ASN A 530 -15.72 -15.31 -30.42
C ASN A 530 -16.79 -14.18 -30.19
N PRO A 531 -18.12 -14.39 -30.35
CA PRO A 531 -18.81 -15.61 -30.76
C PRO A 531 -18.31 -16.11 -32.11
N VAL A 532 -18.38 -17.42 -32.32
CA VAL A 532 -18.02 -18.09 -33.58
C VAL A 532 -18.71 -17.31 -34.71
N ASP A 533 -20.00 -16.99 -34.59
CA ASP A 533 -20.78 -16.36 -35.67
C ASP A 533 -20.51 -14.86 -35.89
N ALA A 534 -19.55 -14.27 -35.19
CA ALA A 534 -19.11 -12.90 -35.42
C ALA A 534 -18.11 -12.81 -36.59
N ASP A 535 -18.36 -11.86 -37.49
CA ASP A 535 -17.41 -11.46 -38.52
C ASP A 535 -16.24 -10.68 -37.91
N ALA A 536 -15.08 -10.74 -38.57
CA ALA A 536 -13.86 -10.10 -38.09
C ALA A 536 -14.02 -8.57 -37.95
N ASP A 537 -14.84 -7.93 -38.77
CA ASP A 537 -15.16 -6.50 -38.72
C ASP A 537 -15.94 -6.08 -37.47
N THR A 538 -16.68 -6.99 -36.84
CA THR A 538 -17.33 -6.74 -35.54
C THR A 538 -16.36 -6.83 -34.35
N LYS A 539 -15.14 -7.33 -34.58
CA LYS A 539 -14.11 -7.55 -33.55
C LYS A 539 -12.89 -6.68 -33.74
N PHE A 540 -12.62 -6.28 -34.98
CA PHE A 540 -11.44 -5.54 -35.37
C PHE A 540 -11.85 -4.33 -36.20
N SER A 541 -11.34 -3.15 -35.83
CA SER A 541 -11.50 -1.93 -36.62
C SER A 541 -10.22 -1.12 -36.58
N PHE A 542 -9.56 -0.99 -37.72
CA PHE A 542 -8.29 -0.29 -37.83
C PHE A 542 -8.39 0.81 -38.86
N ALA A 543 -7.76 1.95 -38.58
CA ALA A 543 -7.70 3.06 -39.53
C ALA A 543 -6.69 2.83 -40.68
N SER A 544 -5.83 1.81 -40.56
CA SER A 544 -4.76 1.50 -41.51
C SER A 544 -5.25 0.68 -42.72
N ALA A 545 -4.54 0.78 -43.85
CA ALA A 545 -4.83 -0.03 -45.04
C ALA A 545 -4.36 -1.50 -44.94
N THR A 546 -3.57 -1.85 -43.92
CA THR A 546 -3.08 -3.21 -43.66
C THR A 546 -3.52 -3.65 -42.27
N ASP A 547 -4.54 -4.49 -42.20
CA ASP A 547 -5.14 -4.86 -40.91
C ASP A 547 -4.30 -5.89 -40.13
N PHE A 548 -3.84 -6.93 -40.83
CA PHE A 548 -3.12 -8.06 -40.26
C PHE A 548 -1.80 -8.31 -40.98
N ASN A 549 -0.76 -8.63 -40.22
CA ASN A 549 0.48 -9.22 -40.72
C ASN A 549 0.69 -10.59 -40.06
N ILE A 550 0.52 -11.67 -40.81
CA ILE A 550 0.52 -13.05 -40.29
C ILE A 550 1.75 -13.79 -40.84
N GLY A 551 2.81 -13.81 -40.05
CA GLY A 551 4.16 -14.14 -40.47
C GLY A 551 4.69 -13.06 -41.42
N GLU A 552 4.84 -13.42 -42.70
CA GLU A 552 5.29 -12.52 -43.76
C GLU A 552 4.16 -12.12 -44.73
N THR A 553 2.91 -12.51 -44.42
CA THR A 553 1.75 -12.28 -45.30
C THR A 553 0.83 -11.22 -44.70
N SER A 554 0.57 -10.15 -45.44
CA SER A 554 -0.43 -9.16 -45.07
C SER A 554 -1.84 -9.63 -45.45
N LYS A 555 -2.81 -9.34 -44.59
CA LYS A 555 -4.24 -9.67 -44.76
C LYS A 555 -5.12 -8.51 -44.31
N THR A 556 -6.23 -8.32 -45.02
CA THR A 556 -7.29 -7.38 -44.65
C THR A 556 -8.34 -8.05 -43.77
N ILE A 557 -9.11 -7.28 -43.00
CA ILE A 557 -10.27 -7.76 -42.22
C ILE A 557 -11.25 -8.54 -43.12
N ALA A 558 -11.49 -8.03 -44.33
CA ALA A 558 -12.36 -8.68 -45.31
C ALA A 558 -11.81 -10.06 -45.75
N GLU A 559 -10.49 -10.21 -45.92
CA GLU A 559 -9.87 -11.51 -46.24
C GLU A 559 -9.90 -12.49 -45.06
N MET A 560 -9.92 -11.99 -43.83
CA MET A 560 -10.03 -12.84 -42.64
C MET A 560 -11.40 -13.50 -42.55
N SER A 561 -12.46 -12.79 -42.97
CA SER A 561 -13.85 -13.28 -43.11
C SER A 561 -14.32 -14.16 -41.94
N THR A 562 -15.29 -15.05 -42.18
CA THR A 562 -15.82 -15.98 -41.18
C THR A 562 -14.92 -17.19 -40.91
N THR A 563 -13.92 -17.47 -41.75
CA THR A 563 -13.12 -18.72 -41.66
C THR A 563 -11.75 -18.54 -41.00
N GLY A 564 -11.26 -17.32 -40.88
CA GLY A 564 -9.88 -17.04 -40.47
C GLY A 564 -8.84 -17.42 -41.52
N PHE A 565 -7.57 -17.36 -41.13
CA PHE A 565 -6.40 -17.63 -41.97
C PHE A 565 -5.37 -18.51 -41.25
N PHE A 566 -4.82 -19.50 -41.97
CA PHE A 566 -3.72 -20.34 -41.49
C PHE A 566 -2.56 -20.30 -42.48
N ASN A 567 -1.40 -19.83 -42.03
CA ASN A 567 -0.18 -19.86 -42.81
C ASN A 567 0.51 -21.23 -42.64
N THR A 568 0.27 -22.13 -43.59
CA THR A 568 0.84 -23.49 -43.57
C THR A 568 2.37 -23.52 -43.63
N ALA A 569 3.00 -22.46 -44.15
CA ALA A 569 4.45 -22.43 -44.33
C ALA A 569 5.20 -22.21 -43.01
N ASN A 570 4.59 -21.54 -42.04
CA ASN A 570 5.26 -21.16 -40.80
C ASN A 570 4.47 -21.47 -39.52
N GLY A 571 3.19 -21.89 -39.64
CA GLY A 571 2.35 -22.28 -38.51
C GLY A 571 1.49 -21.15 -37.93
N ALA A 572 1.64 -19.92 -38.43
CA ALA A 572 0.93 -18.76 -37.89
C ALA A 572 -0.56 -18.91 -38.18
N ARG A 573 -1.39 -18.65 -37.17
CA ARG A 573 -2.82 -18.90 -37.30
C ARG A 573 -3.66 -17.79 -36.70
N VAL A 574 -4.67 -17.39 -37.44
CA VAL A 574 -5.69 -16.48 -36.99
C VAL A 574 -7.02 -17.18 -37.25
N VAL A 575 -7.59 -17.79 -36.22
CA VAL A 575 -8.65 -18.79 -36.38
C VAL A 575 -9.86 -18.43 -35.54
N ARG A 576 -11.03 -18.72 -36.10
CA ARG A 576 -12.30 -18.70 -35.37
C ARG A 576 -12.34 -19.89 -34.40
N PHE A 577 -12.60 -19.64 -33.12
CA PHE A 577 -12.63 -20.70 -32.11
C PHE A 577 -13.99 -21.41 -32.08
N ALA A 578 -14.20 -22.41 -32.94
CA ALA A 578 -15.34 -23.32 -32.80
C ALA A 578 -15.19 -24.16 -31.51
N SER A 579 -15.77 -23.67 -30.41
CA SER A 579 -15.97 -24.36 -29.11
C SER A 579 -14.83 -25.32 -28.68
N LEU A 580 -13.60 -24.83 -28.49
CA LEU A 580 -12.51 -25.57 -27.84
C LEU A 580 -12.57 -25.49 -26.30
N HIS A 581 -13.79 -25.41 -25.73
CA HIS A 581 -14.02 -25.34 -24.29
C HIS A 581 -13.46 -26.56 -23.51
N SER A 582 -13.01 -27.63 -24.20
CA SER A 582 -12.45 -28.83 -23.57
C SER A 582 -10.91 -28.95 -23.59
N SER A 583 -10.18 -28.08 -24.30
CA SER A 583 -8.71 -28.20 -24.42
C SER A 583 -7.93 -27.09 -23.72
N LEU A 584 -8.51 -25.90 -23.55
CA LEU A 584 -7.89 -24.85 -22.72
C LEU A 584 -7.98 -25.19 -21.22
N THR A 585 -9.00 -25.92 -20.78
CA THR A 585 -9.06 -26.55 -19.43
C THR A 585 -7.96 -27.61 -19.22
N LYS A 586 -7.24 -28.02 -20.27
CA LYS A 586 -6.11 -28.97 -20.19
C LYS A 586 -4.73 -28.30 -20.29
N MET A 587 -4.65 -26.98 -20.43
CA MET A 587 -3.41 -26.28 -20.10
C MET A 587 -3.29 -26.27 -18.58
N LYS A 588 -2.56 -27.25 -18.05
CA LYS A 588 -2.13 -27.36 -16.65
C LYS A 588 -1.36 -26.09 -16.23
N PHE A 589 -2.09 -25.04 -15.88
CA PHE A 589 -1.63 -24.07 -14.91
C PHE A 589 -2.62 -24.19 -13.74
N ALA A 590 -2.11 -24.52 -12.54
CA ALA A 590 -2.82 -24.49 -11.26
C ALA A 590 -3.37 -25.80 -10.61
N ASP A 591 -2.87 -27.01 -10.90
CA ASP A 591 -3.11 -28.19 -10.02
C ASP A 591 -1.89 -28.61 -9.17
N GLU A 592 -0.75 -27.90 -9.25
CA GLU A 592 0.47 -28.19 -8.45
C GLU A 592 0.86 -27.07 -7.46
N TYR A 593 0.01 -26.05 -7.26
CA TYR A 593 0.19 -25.00 -6.25
C TYR A 593 -1.11 -24.74 -5.47
N GLN A 594 -1.68 -25.79 -4.87
CA GLN A 594 -2.53 -25.69 -3.69
C GLN A 594 -1.77 -26.24 -2.47
#